data_AF-A0A9D7YXU8-F1
#
_entry.id   AF-A0A9D7YXU8-F1
#
_cell.length_a   1.000
_cell.length_b   1.000
_cell.length_c   1.000
_cell.angle_alpha   90.00
_cell.angle_beta   90.00
_cell.angle_gamma   90.00
#
_symmetry.space_group_name_H-M   'P 1'
#
loop_
_entity.id
_entity.type
_entity.pdbx_description
1 polymer ?
#
loop_
_entity_poly.entity_id
_entity_poly.type
_entity_poly.pdbx_seq_one_letter_code
_entity_poly.pdbx_strand_id
1 'polypeptide(L)'
;MDWITLLRSQQLDFIERLKSGYLLNCTIEGQHGELTVISGENLDQLRDFCWEMVRKYGSKDPKNCFINNMKGKLAEEVIKTRLSDFVTEVDYKTKINGDGKIDFTLNADSSIGIQVKARHGNFDTVQWSISKEEINKNAVLVCILIQEKVSEAQSIYNLVSVGFIPTNMIVLNNNIGIVNIKELLYFGGLRSYLDNLILFQNNNKAEQKNEVDKIYVNNLVNSYTNNQFAKLAFEYFNLANSYYKQNQYENAIPYYNQALNLNPYFLDCYFYRGISFYEIKDYEKAIRDFNTIISINPNEHKAYSNRGLALFAINNIKEAIQDFTNSISILINHTALAYYYRGIICNAIGKNQQAIEDYTQSIKINYNFDMSYLERGIARSSIRDRQGAIDDYSQAIKINPKCDTAYFLRGVNYFKIGQKTKAISDYTQAININDKNEEYYLNRGYARYAMGDKEGSIQDYTYAISINHNLAVAFKKRGTVRYKMGDIKGAIQDYTSVININPTDGRTYFNRSFCYYKMGNIKGAIEDYNEALKVSYKLANSRQSQKLKELLYTQDSKLELLINDNDEDEDEFNDFYINNAYSEYQDRQPDYGYLEDLDNDDYYYYFQGCGEF
;
A
#
# COMPACT_ATOMS: atom_id res chain seq x y z
N MET A 1 -24.17 -1.20 -15.70
CA MET A 1 -24.29 -2.65 -16.01
C MET A 1 -25.21 -3.29 -14.99
N ASP A 2 -26.04 -4.25 -15.41
CA ASP A 2 -26.98 -4.93 -14.52
C ASP A 2 -26.23 -5.88 -13.56
N TRP A 3 -26.00 -5.43 -12.33
CA TRP A 3 -25.36 -6.17 -11.22
C TRP A 3 -25.91 -7.59 -11.01
N ILE A 4 -27.18 -7.84 -11.33
CA ILE A 4 -27.78 -9.18 -11.30
C ILE A 4 -27.08 -10.10 -12.30
N THR A 5 -26.72 -9.58 -13.47
CA THR A 5 -25.98 -10.32 -14.50
C THR A 5 -24.58 -10.69 -13.99
N LEU A 6 -23.89 -9.79 -13.29
CA LEU A 6 -22.59 -10.06 -12.68
C LEU A 6 -22.69 -11.15 -11.60
N LEU A 7 -23.63 -11.01 -10.67
CA LEU A 7 -23.85 -11.99 -9.60
C LEU A 7 -24.25 -13.37 -10.15
N ARG A 8 -25.00 -13.41 -11.25
CA ARG A 8 -25.31 -14.66 -11.95
C ARG A 8 -24.08 -15.27 -12.62
N SER A 9 -23.21 -14.46 -13.22
CA SER A 9 -21.95 -14.94 -13.79
C SER A 9 -21.04 -15.54 -12.71
N GLN A 10 -20.91 -14.87 -11.56
CA GLN A 10 -20.15 -15.38 -10.42
C GLN A 10 -20.76 -16.66 -9.84
N GLN A 11 -22.09 -16.75 -9.80
CA GLN A 11 -22.77 -17.96 -9.38
C GLN A 11 -22.47 -19.12 -10.33
N LEU A 12 -22.49 -18.90 -11.65
CA LEU A 12 -22.16 -19.94 -12.62
C LEU A 12 -20.72 -20.44 -12.47
N ASP A 13 -19.76 -19.51 -12.33
CA ASP A 13 -18.35 -19.85 -12.05
C ASP A 13 -18.19 -20.65 -10.75
N PHE A 14 -18.83 -20.19 -9.66
CA PHE A 14 -18.81 -20.90 -8.38
C PHE A 14 -19.33 -22.33 -8.50
N ILE A 15 -20.44 -22.50 -9.22
CA ILE A 15 -21.03 -23.81 -9.48
C ILE A 15 -20.06 -24.72 -10.26
N GLU A 16 -19.36 -24.19 -11.26
CA GLU A 16 -18.38 -24.94 -12.03
C GLU A 16 -17.16 -25.35 -11.19
N ARG A 17 -16.65 -24.43 -10.37
CA ARG A 17 -15.55 -24.72 -9.43
C ARG A 17 -15.94 -25.81 -8.43
N LEU A 18 -17.12 -25.71 -7.83
CA LEU A 18 -17.63 -26.70 -6.90
C LEU A 18 -17.77 -28.09 -7.55
N LYS A 19 -18.22 -28.16 -8.80
CA LYS A 19 -18.36 -29.42 -9.56
C LYS A 19 -17.03 -30.05 -9.95
N SER A 20 -16.03 -29.23 -10.26
CA SER A 20 -14.70 -29.70 -10.66
C SER A 20 -13.88 -30.28 -9.50
N GLY A 21 -14.37 -30.18 -8.26
CA GLY A 21 -13.65 -30.63 -7.07
C GLY A 21 -12.50 -29.70 -6.67
N TYR A 22 -12.31 -28.59 -7.38
CA TYR A 22 -11.34 -27.56 -7.05
C TYR A 22 -11.93 -26.61 -5.99
N LEU A 23 -11.53 -26.88 -4.75
CA LEU A 23 -11.73 -26.14 -3.50
C LEU A 23 -13.08 -26.29 -2.81
N LEU A 24 -12.98 -26.51 -1.49
CA LEU A 24 -13.63 -25.70 -0.46
C LEU A 24 -12.83 -25.78 0.86
N ASN A 25 -11.67 -25.12 0.94
CA ASN A 25 -11.09 -24.78 2.24
C ASN A 25 -10.25 -23.50 2.11
N CYS A 26 -10.71 -22.42 2.75
CA CYS A 26 -9.90 -21.21 2.88
C CYS A 26 -9.11 -21.35 4.18
N THR A 27 -7.79 -21.48 4.07
CA THR A 27 -6.89 -21.63 5.23
C THR A 27 -6.38 -20.29 5.76
N ILE A 28 -6.92 -19.18 5.27
CA ILE A 28 -6.50 -17.82 5.62
C ILE A 28 -7.49 -17.25 6.62
N GLU A 29 -7.02 -16.93 7.82
CA GLU A 29 -7.81 -16.32 8.89
C GLU A 29 -8.38 -14.97 8.41
N GLY A 30 -9.70 -14.82 8.42
CA GLY A 30 -10.41 -13.62 7.95
C GLY A 30 -10.95 -13.67 6.51
N GLN A 31 -10.66 -14.71 5.73
CA GLN A 31 -11.37 -14.98 4.48
C GLN A 31 -12.44 -16.05 4.68
N HIS A 32 -13.69 -15.75 4.34
CA HIS A 32 -14.79 -16.70 4.51
C HIS A 32 -14.88 -17.61 3.28
N GLY A 33 -14.31 -18.82 3.33
CA GLY A 33 -14.57 -19.84 2.31
C GLY A 33 -16.06 -20.19 2.24
N GLU A 34 -16.62 -20.63 1.11
CA GLU A 34 -18.07 -20.93 1.00
C GLU A 34 -18.51 -22.19 1.77
N LEU A 35 -17.56 -22.90 2.38
CA LEU A 35 -17.78 -24.02 3.30
C LEU A 35 -17.71 -23.55 4.75
N THR A 36 -18.73 -23.87 5.52
CA THR A 36 -18.73 -23.76 6.98
C THR A 36 -18.72 -25.17 7.57
N VAL A 37 -17.75 -25.42 8.46
CA VAL A 37 -17.64 -26.69 9.20
C VAL A 37 -18.12 -26.47 10.64
N ILE A 38 -19.15 -27.20 11.06
CA ILE A 38 -19.69 -27.15 12.42
C ILE A 38 -19.33 -28.45 13.15
N SER A 39 -18.64 -28.32 14.29
CA SER A 39 -18.18 -29.44 15.12
C SER A 39 -17.97 -29.01 16.58
N GLY A 40 -17.67 -29.98 17.46
CA GLY A 40 -17.32 -29.70 18.86
C GLY A 40 -18.46 -29.11 19.69
N GLU A 41 -18.12 -28.23 20.64
CA GLU A 41 -19.05 -27.72 21.65
C GLU A 41 -20.27 -26.99 21.06
N ASN A 42 -20.08 -26.22 19.98
CA ASN A 42 -21.19 -25.55 19.28
C ASN A 42 -22.21 -26.56 18.75
N LEU A 43 -21.75 -27.71 18.26
CA LEU A 43 -22.65 -28.74 17.75
C LEU A 43 -23.49 -29.35 18.88
N ASP A 44 -22.89 -29.54 20.06
CA ASP A 44 -23.59 -30.10 21.22
C ASP A 44 -24.67 -29.14 21.73
N GLN A 45 -24.40 -27.85 21.79
CA GLN A 45 -25.39 -26.82 22.14
C GLN A 45 -26.58 -26.81 21.17
N LEU A 46 -26.34 -26.94 19.86
CA LEU A 46 -27.41 -27.03 18.86
C LEU A 46 -28.26 -28.30 19.03
N ARG A 47 -27.63 -29.43 19.35
CA ARG A 47 -28.34 -30.70 19.61
C ARG A 47 -29.23 -30.58 20.83
N ASP A 48 -28.72 -30.02 21.92
CA ASP A 48 -29.49 -29.83 23.15
C ASP A 48 -30.72 -28.95 22.89
N PHE A 49 -30.54 -27.83 22.19
CA PHE A 49 -31.65 -26.98 21.76
C PHE A 49 -32.69 -27.76 20.93
N CYS A 50 -32.25 -28.56 19.94
CA CYS A 50 -33.16 -29.32 19.11
C CYS A 50 -33.97 -30.35 19.93
N TRP A 51 -33.33 -30.99 20.90
CA TRP A 51 -34.00 -31.92 21.81
C TRP A 51 -34.96 -31.22 22.78
N GLU A 52 -34.64 -30.01 23.26
CA GLU A 52 -35.59 -29.18 24.02
C GLU A 52 -36.84 -28.87 23.20
N MET A 53 -36.68 -28.52 21.92
CA MET A 53 -37.80 -28.25 21.02
C MET A 53 -38.67 -29.49 20.79
N VAL A 54 -38.07 -30.67 20.62
CA VAL A 54 -38.81 -31.93 20.50
C VAL A 54 -39.63 -32.22 21.77
N ARG A 55 -39.06 -32.00 22.96
CA ARG A 55 -39.76 -32.16 24.24
C ARG A 55 -40.91 -31.17 24.40
N LYS A 56 -40.69 -29.91 23.98
CA LYS A 56 -41.66 -28.82 24.15
C LYS A 56 -42.86 -28.94 23.21
N TYR A 57 -42.68 -29.40 21.98
CA TYR A 57 -43.72 -29.41 20.94
C TYR A 57 -44.24 -30.80 20.57
N GLY A 58 -43.76 -31.88 21.21
CA GLY A 58 -44.40 -33.20 21.22
C GLY A 58 -44.78 -33.73 19.84
N SER A 59 -43.80 -34.09 19.01
CA SER A 59 -44.06 -34.67 17.69
C SER A 59 -44.45 -36.15 17.77
N LYS A 60 -45.37 -36.59 16.89
CA LYS A 60 -45.64 -38.02 16.62
C LYS A 60 -44.42 -38.77 16.04
N ASP A 61 -43.46 -38.02 15.52
CA ASP A 61 -42.17 -38.50 15.04
C ASP A 61 -41.04 -37.60 15.58
N PRO A 62 -40.50 -37.94 16.77
CA PRO A 62 -39.46 -37.16 17.44
C PRO A 62 -38.18 -37.02 16.61
N LYS A 63 -37.82 -38.07 15.87
CA LYS A 63 -36.58 -38.12 15.09
C LYS A 63 -36.63 -37.16 13.90
N ASN A 64 -37.73 -37.17 13.14
CA ASN A 64 -37.87 -36.22 12.03
C ASN A 64 -38.03 -34.78 12.51
N CYS A 65 -38.68 -34.56 13.65
CA CYS A 65 -38.75 -33.24 14.28
C CYS A 65 -37.37 -32.72 14.66
N PHE A 66 -36.54 -33.55 15.32
CA PHE A 66 -35.15 -33.24 15.63
C PHE A 66 -34.36 -32.87 14.37
N ILE A 67 -34.40 -33.74 13.33
CA ILE A 67 -33.62 -33.55 12.10
C ILE A 67 -34.00 -32.24 11.39
N ASN A 68 -35.29 -31.87 11.36
CA ASN A 68 -35.73 -30.65 10.70
C ASN A 68 -35.27 -29.40 11.46
N ASN A 69 -35.39 -29.38 12.79
CA ASN A 69 -34.87 -28.29 13.61
C ASN A 69 -33.34 -28.19 13.49
N MET A 70 -32.64 -29.33 13.48
CA MET A 70 -31.20 -29.39 13.35
C MET A 70 -30.72 -28.81 12.03
N LYS A 71 -31.40 -29.12 10.92
CA LYS A 71 -31.10 -28.52 9.60
C LYS A 71 -31.25 -26.99 9.62
N GLY A 72 -32.33 -26.48 10.22
CA GLY A 72 -32.56 -25.04 10.34
C GLY A 72 -31.44 -24.37 11.13
N LYS A 73 -31.16 -24.89 12.34
CA LYS A 73 -30.15 -24.32 13.22
C LYS A 73 -28.73 -24.38 12.69
N LEU A 74 -28.34 -25.50 12.06
CA LEU A 74 -27.04 -25.57 11.39
C LEU A 74 -26.90 -24.50 10.29
N ALA A 75 -27.99 -24.17 9.59
CA ALA A 75 -27.97 -23.15 8.54
C ALA A 75 -27.94 -21.72 9.10
N GLU A 76 -28.64 -21.47 10.20
CA GLU A 76 -28.58 -20.18 10.91
C GLU A 76 -27.15 -19.87 11.39
N GLU A 77 -26.42 -20.87 11.88
CA GLU A 77 -25.01 -20.68 12.28
C GLU A 77 -24.11 -20.27 11.09
N VAL A 78 -24.44 -20.69 9.86
CA VAL A 78 -23.72 -20.22 8.65
C VAL A 78 -23.91 -18.71 8.45
N ILE A 79 -25.09 -18.17 8.76
CA ILE A 79 -25.34 -16.73 8.69
C ILE A 79 -24.66 -16.00 9.84
N LYS A 80 -24.77 -16.51 11.08
CA LYS A 80 -24.15 -15.88 12.26
C LYS A 80 -22.63 -15.78 12.13
N THR A 81 -21.98 -16.81 11.61
CA THR A 81 -20.52 -16.80 11.39
C THR A 81 -20.06 -15.75 10.38
N ARG A 82 -20.95 -15.22 9.53
CA ARG A 82 -20.58 -14.33 8.42
C ARG A 82 -21.20 -12.93 8.49
N LEU A 83 -22.34 -12.78 9.14
CA LEU A 83 -23.14 -11.55 9.15
C LEU A 83 -23.58 -11.16 10.57
N SER A 84 -22.96 -11.67 11.65
CA SER A 84 -23.35 -11.38 13.04
C SER A 84 -23.32 -9.90 13.40
N ASP A 85 -22.43 -9.12 12.79
CA ASP A 85 -22.37 -7.66 12.96
C ASP A 85 -23.47 -6.91 12.20
N PHE A 86 -24.17 -7.60 11.30
CA PHE A 86 -25.09 -7.02 10.33
C PHE A 86 -26.55 -7.44 10.54
N VAL A 87 -26.79 -8.60 11.15
CA VAL A 87 -28.14 -9.15 11.38
C VAL A 87 -28.40 -9.43 12.86
N THR A 88 -29.66 -9.29 13.26
CA THR A 88 -30.18 -9.67 14.58
C THR A 88 -30.98 -10.96 14.43
N GLU A 89 -30.65 -11.98 15.22
CA GLU A 89 -31.44 -13.22 15.30
C GLU A 89 -32.80 -12.95 15.95
N VAL A 90 -33.87 -13.48 15.36
CA VAL A 90 -35.21 -13.34 15.92
C VAL A 90 -35.40 -14.41 17.00
N ASP A 91 -35.44 -14.01 18.27
CA ASP A 91 -35.57 -14.94 19.40
C ASP A 91 -36.93 -15.68 19.41
N TYR A 92 -36.85 -16.99 19.13
CA TYR A 92 -37.96 -17.94 19.12
C TYR A 92 -38.66 -18.10 20.47
N LYS A 93 -38.08 -17.64 21.60
CA LYS A 93 -38.66 -17.83 22.95
C LYS A 93 -39.68 -16.77 23.36
N THR A 94 -39.68 -15.56 22.78
CA THR A 94 -40.42 -14.42 23.38
C THR A 94 -41.70 -13.96 22.69
N LYS A 95 -42.08 -14.46 21.50
CA LYS A 95 -43.41 -14.15 20.91
C LYS A 95 -44.12 -15.37 20.31
N ILE A 96 -45.33 -15.54 20.83
CA ILE A 96 -46.43 -16.40 20.40
C ILE A 96 -46.49 -16.52 18.87
N ASN A 97 -46.45 -17.76 18.35
CA ASN A 97 -46.43 -18.14 16.92
C ASN A 97 -45.20 -17.68 16.11
N GLY A 98 -43.98 -17.99 16.57
CA GLY A 98 -42.83 -18.07 15.67
C GLY A 98 -43.09 -19.16 14.63
N ASP A 99 -43.43 -18.77 13.41
CA ASP A 99 -43.91 -19.69 12.37
C ASP A 99 -42.78 -20.28 11.51
N GLY A 100 -41.52 -20.02 11.87
CA GLY A 100 -40.32 -20.49 11.18
C GLY A 100 -40.08 -19.80 9.84
N LYS A 101 -40.67 -18.61 9.64
CA LYS A 101 -40.65 -17.92 8.35
C LYS A 101 -39.77 -16.68 8.32
N ILE A 102 -39.20 -16.23 9.44
CA ILE A 102 -38.15 -15.20 9.51
C ILE A 102 -37.15 -15.69 10.53
N ASP A 103 -35.87 -15.74 10.16
CA ASP A 103 -34.79 -16.20 11.05
C ASP A 103 -33.92 -15.03 11.51
N PHE A 104 -33.73 -14.04 10.64
CA PHE A 104 -32.94 -12.84 10.93
C PHE A 104 -33.63 -11.58 10.43
N THR A 105 -33.32 -10.45 11.07
CA THR A 105 -33.64 -9.10 10.58
C THR A 105 -32.39 -8.25 10.52
N LEU A 106 -32.35 -7.23 9.64
CA LEU A 106 -31.18 -6.35 9.58
C LEU A 106 -31.08 -5.45 10.83
N ASN A 107 -29.86 -5.23 11.31
CA ASN A 107 -29.60 -4.34 12.45
C ASN A 107 -30.06 -2.91 12.15
N ALA A 108 -29.90 -2.46 10.91
CA ALA A 108 -30.27 -1.12 10.48
C ALA A 108 -31.77 -0.94 10.21
N ASP A 109 -32.50 -2.01 9.85
CA ASP A 109 -33.95 -1.97 9.64
C ASP A 109 -34.58 -3.33 9.93
N SER A 110 -35.26 -3.43 11.08
CA SER A 110 -35.92 -4.66 11.53
C SER A 110 -37.11 -5.09 10.66
N SER A 111 -37.57 -4.27 9.72
CA SER A 111 -38.62 -4.65 8.76
C SER A 111 -38.09 -5.51 7.60
N ILE A 112 -36.77 -5.56 7.40
CA ILE A 112 -36.13 -6.38 6.37
C ILE A 112 -35.85 -7.77 6.96
N GLY A 113 -36.77 -8.70 6.71
CA GLY A 113 -36.64 -10.10 7.11
C GLY A 113 -35.77 -10.93 6.17
N ILE A 114 -35.01 -11.86 6.74
CA ILE A 114 -34.19 -12.86 6.04
C ILE A 114 -34.57 -14.24 6.57
N GLN A 115 -34.80 -15.17 5.65
CA GLN A 115 -35.05 -16.57 5.97
C GLN A 115 -33.93 -17.45 5.42
N VAL A 116 -33.53 -18.46 6.20
CA VAL A 116 -32.50 -19.43 5.82
C VAL A 116 -33.15 -20.78 5.54
N LYS A 117 -32.81 -21.40 4.40
CA LYS A 117 -33.32 -22.71 4.01
C LYS A 117 -32.19 -23.69 3.75
N ALA A 118 -31.99 -24.62 4.68
CA ALA A 118 -31.07 -25.73 4.51
C ALA A 118 -31.73 -26.93 3.83
N ARG A 119 -31.04 -27.52 2.86
CA ARG A 119 -31.41 -28.82 2.28
C ARG A 119 -30.20 -29.71 2.07
N HIS A 120 -30.42 -31.00 2.26
CA HIS A 120 -29.51 -32.04 1.81
C HIS A 120 -29.98 -32.54 0.44
N GLY A 121 -29.05 -32.75 -0.49
CA GLY A 121 -29.36 -33.29 -1.81
C GLY A 121 -28.17 -33.25 -2.75
N ASN A 122 -28.34 -33.84 -3.93
CA ASN A 122 -27.37 -33.72 -5.01
C ASN A 122 -27.44 -32.30 -5.60
N PHE A 123 -26.28 -31.70 -5.81
CA PHE A 123 -26.09 -30.39 -6.42
C PHE A 123 -26.95 -30.17 -7.69
N ASP A 124 -26.99 -31.15 -8.61
CA ASP A 124 -27.68 -30.99 -9.89
C ASP A 124 -29.21 -31.02 -9.78
N THR A 125 -29.74 -31.54 -8.68
CA THR A 125 -31.17 -31.81 -8.51
C THR A 125 -31.76 -31.18 -7.25
N VAL A 126 -30.97 -30.44 -6.45
CA VAL A 126 -31.45 -29.83 -5.21
C VAL A 126 -32.36 -28.65 -5.52
N GLN A 127 -33.49 -28.60 -4.83
CA GLN A 127 -34.53 -27.59 -5.01
C GLN A 127 -35.10 -27.15 -3.67
N TRP A 128 -35.41 -25.86 -3.58
CA TRP A 128 -36.07 -25.25 -2.43
C TRP A 128 -37.51 -24.93 -2.78
N SER A 129 -38.42 -25.46 -1.96
CA SER A 129 -39.85 -25.11 -2.00
C SER A 129 -40.08 -23.92 -1.09
N ILE A 130 -40.73 -22.89 -1.62
CA ILE A 130 -40.94 -21.59 -0.96
C ILE A 130 -42.42 -21.27 -1.00
N SER A 131 -43.02 -21.05 0.15
CA SER A 131 -44.43 -20.71 0.28
C SER A 131 -44.66 -19.21 0.05
N LYS A 132 -45.89 -18.85 -0.34
CA LYS A 132 -46.32 -17.45 -0.46
C LYS A 132 -46.10 -16.65 0.82
N GLU A 133 -46.25 -17.27 1.99
CA GLU A 133 -46.08 -16.58 3.27
C GLU A 133 -44.61 -16.24 3.56
N GLU A 134 -43.67 -17.11 3.16
CA GLU A 134 -42.23 -16.86 3.26
C GLU A 134 -41.81 -15.70 2.34
N ILE A 135 -42.38 -15.61 1.14
CA ILE A 135 -42.13 -14.47 0.22
C ILE A 135 -42.60 -13.15 0.83
N ASN A 136 -43.78 -13.15 1.46
CA ASN A 136 -44.37 -11.92 2.01
C ASN A 136 -43.64 -11.39 3.25
N LYS A 137 -42.96 -12.28 4.00
CA LYS A 137 -42.33 -11.95 5.28
C LYS A 137 -40.85 -11.60 5.16
N ASN A 138 -40.22 -11.88 4.03
CA ASN A 138 -38.78 -11.70 3.86
C ASN A 138 -38.47 -10.86 2.62
N ALA A 139 -37.34 -10.17 2.66
CA ALA A 139 -36.76 -9.54 1.48
C ALA A 139 -35.92 -10.56 0.67
N VAL A 140 -35.30 -11.52 1.37
CA VAL A 140 -34.37 -12.50 0.77
C VAL A 140 -34.53 -13.86 1.43
N LEU A 141 -34.40 -14.91 0.62
CA LEU A 141 -34.15 -16.26 1.11
C LEU A 141 -32.71 -16.68 0.83
N VAL A 142 -32.02 -17.15 1.86
CA VAL A 142 -30.69 -17.72 1.77
C VAL A 142 -30.80 -19.24 1.69
N CYS A 143 -30.13 -19.84 0.71
CA CYS A 143 -30.15 -21.28 0.51
C CYS A 143 -28.81 -21.88 0.93
N ILE A 144 -28.86 -22.91 1.77
CA ILE A 144 -27.69 -23.65 2.26
C ILE A 144 -27.80 -25.11 1.84
N LEU A 145 -26.71 -25.67 1.32
CA LEU A 145 -26.60 -27.07 0.95
C LEU A 145 -25.82 -27.83 2.03
N ILE A 146 -26.43 -28.86 2.59
CA ILE A 146 -25.77 -29.78 3.51
C ILE A 146 -25.27 -30.97 2.68
N GLN A 147 -23.95 -31.14 2.62
CA GLN A 147 -23.33 -32.17 1.78
C GLN A 147 -23.79 -33.58 2.18
N GLU A 148 -24.01 -33.80 3.48
CA GLU A 148 -24.37 -35.10 4.04
C GLU A 148 -25.78 -35.11 4.65
N LYS A 149 -26.35 -36.31 4.75
CA LYS A 149 -27.67 -36.48 5.33
C LYS A 149 -27.59 -36.29 6.84
N VAL A 150 -28.27 -35.27 7.35
CA VAL A 150 -28.28 -34.94 8.78
C VAL A 150 -28.71 -36.13 9.64
N SER A 151 -27.87 -36.45 10.64
CA SER A 151 -28.09 -37.54 11.58
C SER A 151 -27.59 -37.18 12.98
N GLU A 152 -28.31 -37.61 14.01
CA GLU A 152 -27.99 -37.26 15.40
C GLU A 152 -26.54 -37.59 15.81
N ALA A 153 -26.02 -38.74 15.37
CA ALA A 153 -24.70 -39.25 15.74
C ALA A 153 -23.52 -38.60 14.98
N GLN A 154 -23.78 -37.72 14.02
CA GLN A 154 -22.75 -37.14 13.17
C GLN A 154 -21.92 -36.09 13.91
N SER A 155 -20.61 -36.28 14.00
CA SER A 155 -19.70 -35.44 14.79
C SER A 155 -19.30 -34.11 14.13
N ILE A 156 -19.43 -34.02 12.80
CA ILE A 156 -19.02 -32.86 12.00
C ILE A 156 -20.03 -32.66 10.86
N TYR A 157 -20.39 -31.40 10.59
CA TYR A 157 -21.25 -31.02 9.48
C TYR A 157 -20.55 -30.06 8.52
N ASN A 158 -20.61 -30.39 7.24
CA ASN A 158 -20.08 -29.58 6.14
C ASN A 158 -21.24 -28.89 5.43
N LEU A 159 -21.32 -27.57 5.57
CA LEU A 159 -22.38 -26.74 5.00
C LEU A 159 -21.82 -25.83 3.93
N VAL A 160 -22.40 -25.88 2.73
CA VAL A 160 -22.03 -25.02 1.61
C VAL A 160 -23.06 -23.91 1.47
N SER A 161 -22.60 -22.67 1.54
CA SER A 161 -23.41 -21.50 1.19
C SER A 161 -23.59 -21.45 -0.32
N VAL A 162 -24.78 -21.81 -0.81
CA VAL A 162 -24.99 -21.95 -2.26
C VAL A 162 -25.49 -20.69 -2.93
N GLY A 163 -26.01 -19.73 -2.18
CA GLY A 163 -26.48 -18.45 -2.72
C GLY A 163 -27.76 -17.95 -2.04
N PHE A 164 -28.28 -16.85 -2.56
CA PHE A 164 -29.52 -16.25 -2.09
C PHE A 164 -30.43 -15.86 -3.25
N ILE A 165 -31.72 -15.64 -2.96
CA ILE A 165 -32.67 -15.14 -3.95
C ILE A 165 -33.56 -14.05 -3.34
N PRO A 166 -33.67 -12.88 -3.98
CA PRO A 166 -34.66 -11.86 -3.62
C PRO A 166 -36.09 -12.40 -3.75
N THR A 167 -36.94 -12.14 -2.76
CA THR A 167 -38.32 -12.67 -2.76
C THR A 167 -39.16 -12.17 -3.92
N ASN A 168 -38.91 -10.95 -4.39
CA ASN A 168 -39.58 -10.35 -5.54
C ASN A 168 -39.21 -10.99 -6.89
N MET A 169 -38.16 -11.82 -6.95
CA MET A 169 -37.78 -12.56 -8.16
C MET A 169 -38.43 -13.95 -8.25
N ILE A 170 -39.15 -14.38 -7.21
CA ILE A 170 -39.70 -15.73 -7.13
C ILE A 170 -41.11 -15.75 -7.72
N VAL A 171 -41.30 -16.61 -8.73
CA VAL A 171 -42.61 -16.85 -9.34
C VAL A 171 -43.29 -18.03 -8.65
N LEU A 172 -44.55 -17.83 -8.24
CA LEU A 172 -45.35 -18.85 -7.55
C LEU A 172 -46.22 -19.65 -8.53
N ASN A 173 -46.21 -20.97 -8.40
CA ASN A 173 -47.16 -21.88 -9.05
C ASN A 173 -47.94 -22.64 -7.97
N ASN A 174 -49.28 -22.53 -7.94
CA ASN A 174 -50.13 -23.14 -6.91
C ASN A 174 -49.69 -22.80 -5.46
N ASN A 175 -49.38 -21.53 -5.19
CA ASN A 175 -48.89 -20.99 -3.92
C ASN A 175 -47.49 -21.48 -3.44
N ILE A 176 -46.77 -22.22 -4.30
CA ILE A 176 -45.43 -22.72 -4.03
C ILE A 176 -44.49 -22.25 -5.15
N GLY A 177 -43.38 -21.60 -4.79
CA GLY A 177 -42.26 -21.32 -5.67
C GLY A 177 -41.23 -22.44 -5.54
N ILE A 178 -40.66 -22.86 -6.66
CA ILE A 178 -39.57 -23.83 -6.70
C ILE A 178 -38.34 -23.09 -7.24
N VAL A 179 -37.26 -23.12 -6.47
CA VAL A 179 -35.99 -22.47 -6.82
C VAL A 179 -34.89 -23.52 -6.90
N ASN A 180 -34.16 -23.53 -8.01
CA ASN A 180 -32.99 -24.35 -8.26
C ASN A 180 -31.70 -23.56 -7.93
N ILE A 181 -30.59 -24.28 -7.72
CA ILE A 181 -29.30 -23.66 -7.39
C ILE A 181 -28.77 -22.66 -8.45
N LYS A 182 -29.14 -22.86 -9.73
CA LYS A 182 -28.75 -21.98 -10.85
C LYS A 182 -29.54 -20.67 -10.89
N GLU A 183 -30.65 -20.59 -10.17
CA GLU A 183 -31.51 -19.39 -10.11
C GLU A 183 -31.12 -18.47 -8.94
N LEU A 184 -30.21 -18.93 -8.08
CA LEU A 184 -29.66 -18.16 -6.98
C LEU A 184 -28.64 -17.12 -7.48
N LEU A 185 -28.46 -16.07 -6.70
CA LEU A 185 -27.36 -15.11 -6.83
C LEU A 185 -26.19 -15.54 -5.95
N TYR A 186 -24.97 -15.18 -6.36
CA TYR A 186 -23.75 -15.55 -5.66
C TYR A 186 -23.75 -15.10 -4.20
N PHE A 187 -23.44 -16.02 -3.29
CA PHE A 187 -23.56 -15.79 -1.85
C PHE A 187 -22.69 -14.62 -1.37
N GLY A 188 -21.49 -14.45 -1.92
CA GLY A 188 -20.60 -13.32 -1.59
C GLY A 188 -21.20 -11.94 -1.85
N GLY A 189 -22.23 -11.83 -2.70
CA GLY A 189 -22.94 -10.57 -2.96
C GLY A 189 -24.08 -10.25 -1.98
N LEU A 190 -24.40 -11.13 -1.02
CA LEU A 190 -25.57 -11.00 -0.14
C LEU A 190 -25.53 -9.73 0.71
N ARG A 191 -24.39 -9.44 1.36
CA ARG A 191 -24.25 -8.25 2.22
C ARG A 191 -24.47 -6.97 1.42
N SER A 192 -23.80 -6.83 0.28
CA SER A 192 -23.95 -5.69 -0.62
C SER A 192 -25.38 -5.55 -1.17
N TYR A 193 -26.07 -6.67 -1.45
CA TYR A 193 -27.48 -6.64 -1.83
C TYR A 193 -28.36 -6.04 -0.71
N LEU A 194 -28.16 -6.49 0.54
CA LEU A 194 -28.93 -6.04 1.70
C LEU A 194 -28.64 -4.57 2.05
N ASP A 195 -27.38 -4.13 1.93
CA ASP A 195 -27.00 -2.71 2.08
C ASP A 195 -27.74 -1.81 1.09
N ASN A 196 -27.80 -2.22 -0.19
CA ASN A 196 -28.53 -1.48 -1.21
C ASN A 196 -30.04 -1.44 -0.96
N LEU A 197 -30.62 -2.52 -0.42
CA LEU A 197 -32.04 -2.52 -0.02
C LEU A 197 -32.33 -1.49 1.08
N ILE A 198 -31.46 -1.37 2.08
CA ILE A 198 -31.59 -0.37 3.15
C ILE A 198 -31.57 1.05 2.55
N LEU A 199 -30.61 1.33 1.66
CA LEU A 199 -30.49 2.63 1.00
C LEU A 199 -31.74 2.98 0.18
N PHE A 200 -32.27 2.03 -0.60
CA PHE A 200 -33.48 2.23 -1.41
C PHE A 200 -34.72 2.49 -0.53
N GLN A 201 -34.89 1.75 0.57
CA GLN A 201 -36.02 1.96 1.48
C GLN A 201 -35.93 3.28 2.24
N ASN A 202 -34.73 3.71 2.64
CA ASN A 202 -34.51 4.99 3.28
C ASN A 202 -34.78 6.17 2.33
N ASN A 203 -34.41 6.04 1.06
CA ASN A 203 -34.75 7.01 0.02
C ASN A 203 -36.27 7.09 -0.20
N ASN A 204 -36.98 5.96 -0.30
CA ASN A 204 -38.44 5.95 -0.43
C ASN A 204 -39.17 6.51 0.80
N LYS A 205 -38.65 6.27 2.02
CA LYS A 205 -39.19 6.84 3.27
C LYS A 205 -38.93 8.36 3.35
N ALA A 206 -37.85 8.86 2.76
CA ALA A 206 -37.58 10.29 2.62
C ALA A 206 -38.47 10.94 1.55
N GLU A 207 -38.72 10.25 0.43
CA GLU A 207 -39.62 10.69 -0.66
C GLU A 207 -41.09 10.78 -0.23
N GLN A 208 -41.55 9.96 0.72
CA GLN A 208 -42.91 10.04 1.28
C GLN A 208 -43.12 11.21 2.26
N LYS A 209 -42.05 11.88 2.71
CA LYS A 209 -42.12 12.97 3.70
C LYS A 209 -42.26 14.37 3.10
N ASN A 210 -42.07 14.54 1.79
CA ASN A 210 -42.12 15.84 1.13
C ASN A 210 -43.15 15.87 -0.03
N GLU A 211 -44.41 16.15 0.29
CA GLU A 211 -45.46 16.35 -0.73
C GLU A 211 -45.33 17.64 -1.55
N VAL A 212 -44.37 18.51 -1.25
CA VAL A 212 -44.07 19.74 -2.00
C VAL A 212 -43.11 19.48 -3.17
N ASP A 213 -42.36 18.37 -3.16
CA ASP A 213 -41.36 18.04 -4.19
C ASP A 213 -41.91 17.22 -5.37
N LYS A 214 -43.18 16.77 -5.32
CA LYS A 214 -43.81 16.01 -6.43
C LYS A 214 -43.88 16.78 -7.75
N ILE A 215 -43.90 18.11 -7.71
CA ILE A 215 -43.86 18.98 -8.90
C ILE A 215 -42.42 19.17 -9.42
N TYR A 216 -41.42 19.06 -8.54
CA TYR A 216 -40.01 19.17 -8.91
C TYR A 216 -39.44 17.84 -9.43
N VAL A 217 -39.84 16.72 -8.81
CA VAL A 217 -39.42 15.36 -9.20
C VAL A 217 -40.07 14.90 -10.51
N ASN A 218 -41.34 15.26 -10.77
CA ASN A 218 -41.94 14.99 -12.09
C ASN A 218 -41.26 15.77 -13.24
N ASN A 219 -40.59 16.88 -12.94
CA ASN A 219 -39.74 17.60 -13.90
C ASN A 219 -38.32 16.99 -14.01
N LEU A 220 -37.86 16.24 -13.01
CA LEU A 220 -36.58 15.51 -13.01
C LEU A 220 -36.68 14.12 -13.64
N VAL A 221 -37.82 13.43 -13.55
CA VAL A 221 -38.03 12.14 -14.24
C VAL A 221 -38.24 12.35 -15.75
N ASN A 222 -38.77 13.50 -16.16
CA ASN A 222 -38.87 13.87 -17.58
C ASN A 222 -37.54 14.34 -18.21
N SER A 223 -36.45 14.50 -17.44
CA SER A 223 -35.13 14.82 -18.00
C SER A 223 -34.26 13.57 -18.30
N TYR A 224 -34.70 12.38 -17.86
CA TYR A 224 -34.06 11.10 -18.20
C TYR A 224 -34.44 10.55 -19.59
N THR A 225 -35.19 11.32 -20.37
CA THR A 225 -35.46 11.05 -21.78
C THR A 225 -34.87 12.12 -22.69
N ASN A 226 -33.56 12.34 -22.63
CA ASN A 226 -32.84 12.96 -23.74
C ASN A 226 -31.44 12.33 -23.92
N ASN A 227 -31.40 11.32 -24.79
CA ASN A 227 -30.19 10.65 -25.31
C ASN A 227 -29.10 11.65 -25.77
N GLN A 228 -29.46 12.89 -26.10
CA GLN A 228 -28.52 13.96 -26.47
C GLN A 228 -27.62 14.47 -25.34
N PHE A 229 -28.09 14.64 -24.10
CA PHE A 229 -27.25 15.21 -23.03
C PHE A 229 -26.19 14.22 -22.54
N ALA A 230 -26.56 12.93 -22.42
CA ALA A 230 -25.62 11.87 -22.10
C ALA A 230 -24.56 11.70 -23.20
N LYS A 231 -24.98 11.78 -24.48
CA LYS A 231 -24.05 11.74 -25.61
C LYS A 231 -23.10 12.94 -25.61
N LEU A 232 -23.60 14.14 -25.36
CA LEU A 232 -22.78 15.36 -25.30
C LEU A 232 -21.80 15.35 -24.12
N ALA A 233 -22.20 14.80 -22.96
CA ALA A 233 -21.29 14.60 -21.83
C ALA A 233 -20.14 13.65 -22.20
N PHE A 234 -20.42 12.59 -22.95
CA PHE A 234 -19.41 11.65 -23.44
C PHE A 234 -18.50 12.28 -24.52
N GLU A 235 -19.02 13.17 -25.36
CA GLU A 235 -18.21 13.94 -26.33
C GLU A 235 -17.22 14.87 -25.62
N TYR A 236 -17.66 15.60 -24.60
CA TYR A 236 -16.76 16.43 -23.78
C TYR A 236 -15.73 15.59 -23.02
N PHE A 237 -16.11 14.42 -22.49
CA PHE A 237 -15.19 13.49 -21.85
C PHE A 237 -14.11 12.99 -22.83
N ASN A 238 -14.47 12.61 -24.06
CA ASN A 238 -13.50 12.16 -25.05
C ASN A 238 -12.54 13.29 -25.47
N LEU A 239 -13.05 14.52 -25.58
CA LEU A 239 -12.22 15.69 -25.88
C LEU A 239 -11.24 15.97 -24.73
N ALA A 240 -11.72 15.92 -23.48
CA ALA A 240 -10.87 16.01 -22.30
C ALA A 240 -9.78 14.93 -22.30
N ASN A 241 -10.13 13.66 -22.56
CA ASN A 241 -9.18 12.55 -22.67
C ASN A 241 -8.16 12.75 -23.81
N SER A 242 -8.54 13.42 -24.89
CA SER A 242 -7.61 13.77 -25.97
C SER A 242 -6.54 14.77 -25.53
N TYR A 243 -6.93 15.79 -24.75
CA TYR A 243 -5.98 16.72 -24.13
C TYR A 243 -5.13 16.04 -23.05
N TYR A 244 -5.78 15.20 -22.26
CA TYR A 244 -5.15 14.40 -21.22
C TYR A 244 -4.01 13.52 -21.76
N LYS A 245 -4.25 12.76 -22.84
CA LYS A 245 -3.23 11.94 -23.52
C LYS A 245 -2.06 12.73 -24.12
N GLN A 246 -2.21 14.05 -24.24
CA GLN A 246 -1.15 14.96 -24.68
C GLN A 246 -0.45 15.64 -23.49
N ASN A 247 -0.71 15.20 -22.25
CA ASN A 247 -0.28 15.80 -20.99
C ASN A 247 -0.71 17.27 -20.84
N GLN A 248 -1.77 17.68 -21.52
CA GLN A 248 -2.33 19.04 -21.44
C GLN A 248 -3.45 19.09 -20.40
N TYR A 249 -3.12 18.83 -19.14
CA TYR A 249 -4.07 18.66 -18.05
C TYR A 249 -4.91 19.93 -17.79
N GLU A 250 -4.28 21.11 -17.83
CA GLU A 250 -4.99 22.40 -17.68
C GLU A 250 -6.07 22.60 -18.76
N ASN A 251 -5.81 22.12 -19.99
CA ASN A 251 -6.77 22.20 -21.10
C ASN A 251 -7.87 21.12 -21.00
N ALA A 252 -7.59 19.97 -20.38
CA ALA A 252 -8.55 18.88 -20.21
C ALA A 252 -9.64 19.22 -19.16
N ILE A 253 -9.24 19.88 -18.06
CA ILE A 253 -10.12 20.19 -16.91
C ILE A 253 -11.42 20.92 -17.30
N PRO A 254 -11.42 21.99 -18.12
CA PRO A 254 -12.64 22.66 -18.54
C PRO A 254 -13.65 21.74 -19.24
N TYR A 255 -13.17 20.79 -20.05
CA TYR A 255 -14.03 19.83 -20.74
C TYR A 255 -14.58 18.76 -19.80
N TYR A 256 -13.79 18.27 -18.83
CA TYR A 256 -14.33 17.45 -17.75
C TYR A 256 -15.40 18.20 -16.94
N ASN A 257 -15.22 19.48 -16.66
CA ASN A 257 -16.24 20.31 -15.99
C ASN A 257 -17.53 20.38 -16.82
N GLN A 258 -17.42 20.56 -18.14
CA GLN A 258 -18.59 20.57 -19.02
C GLN A 258 -19.29 19.21 -19.04
N ALA A 259 -18.54 18.11 -19.09
CA ALA A 259 -19.10 16.76 -19.01
C ALA A 259 -19.85 16.52 -17.68
N LEU A 260 -19.27 16.96 -16.56
CA LEU A 260 -19.87 16.82 -15.23
C LEU A 260 -21.07 17.75 -14.99
N ASN A 261 -21.10 18.93 -15.61
CA ASN A 261 -22.27 19.80 -15.59
C ASN A 261 -23.48 19.16 -16.30
N LEU A 262 -23.23 18.32 -17.31
CA LEU A 262 -24.27 17.58 -18.04
C LEU A 262 -24.65 16.26 -17.38
N ASN A 263 -23.67 15.58 -16.77
CA ASN A 263 -23.88 14.33 -16.03
C ASN A 263 -23.06 14.35 -14.71
N PRO A 264 -23.67 14.79 -13.60
CA PRO A 264 -23.01 14.85 -12.28
C PRO A 264 -22.64 13.50 -11.67
N TYR A 265 -23.01 12.37 -12.28
CA TYR A 265 -22.70 11.01 -11.78
C TYR A 265 -21.68 10.28 -12.68
N PHE A 266 -21.00 11.00 -13.58
CA PHE A 266 -20.01 10.41 -14.47
C PHE A 266 -18.67 10.16 -13.72
N LEU A 267 -18.54 8.98 -13.11
CA LEU A 267 -17.39 8.62 -12.27
C LEU A 267 -16.04 8.72 -12.99
N ASP A 268 -15.96 8.28 -14.24
CA ASP A 268 -14.72 8.38 -15.02
C ASP A 268 -14.29 9.83 -15.20
N CYS A 269 -15.22 10.77 -15.42
CA CYS A 269 -14.88 12.20 -15.46
C CYS A 269 -14.27 12.70 -14.15
N TYR A 270 -14.83 12.32 -13.00
CA TYR A 270 -14.22 12.67 -11.71
C TYR A 270 -12.84 12.05 -11.57
N PHE A 271 -12.65 10.81 -12.03
CA PHE A 271 -11.38 10.11 -11.93
C PHE A 271 -10.28 10.81 -12.72
N TYR A 272 -10.49 11.01 -14.02
CA TYR A 272 -9.49 11.63 -14.89
C TYR A 272 -9.32 13.14 -14.63
N ARG A 273 -10.37 13.84 -14.17
CA ARG A 273 -10.24 15.23 -13.73
C ARG A 273 -9.45 15.33 -12.42
N GLY A 274 -9.69 14.41 -11.48
CA GLY A 274 -8.93 14.30 -10.23
C GLY A 274 -7.45 14.07 -10.50
N ILE A 275 -7.12 13.18 -11.44
CA ILE A 275 -5.73 12.98 -11.90
C ILE A 275 -5.18 14.25 -12.55
N SER A 276 -5.94 14.88 -13.45
CA SER A 276 -5.52 16.13 -14.09
C SER A 276 -5.23 17.23 -13.05
N PHE A 277 -6.01 17.31 -11.97
CA PHE A 277 -5.76 18.21 -10.85
C PHE A 277 -4.48 17.85 -10.07
N TYR A 278 -4.22 16.57 -9.85
CA TYR A 278 -2.99 16.09 -9.21
C TYR A 278 -1.74 16.53 -10.00
N GLU A 279 -1.77 16.33 -11.33
CA GLU A 279 -0.65 16.66 -12.23
C GLU A 279 -0.33 18.16 -12.26
N ILE A 280 -1.35 19.01 -12.16
CA ILE A 280 -1.14 20.47 -12.05
C ILE A 280 -0.90 20.93 -10.59
N LYS A 281 -0.68 19.97 -9.67
CA LYS A 281 -0.39 20.17 -8.24
C LYS A 281 -1.54 20.83 -7.45
N ASP A 282 -2.77 20.78 -7.96
CA ASP A 282 -3.98 21.18 -7.25
C ASP A 282 -4.57 19.99 -6.47
N TYR A 283 -3.79 19.50 -5.49
CA TYR A 283 -4.08 18.28 -4.74
C TYR A 283 -5.41 18.34 -3.98
N GLU A 284 -5.82 19.52 -3.51
CA GLU A 284 -7.09 19.73 -2.81
C GLU A 284 -8.30 19.44 -3.71
N LYS A 285 -8.26 19.87 -4.99
CA LYS A 285 -9.33 19.54 -5.94
C LYS A 285 -9.27 18.08 -6.36
N ALA A 286 -8.08 17.51 -6.52
CA ALA A 286 -7.92 16.07 -6.77
C ALA A 286 -8.58 15.23 -5.66
N ILE A 287 -8.31 15.56 -4.39
CA ILE A 287 -8.90 14.91 -3.22
C ILE A 287 -10.43 15.00 -3.25
N ARG A 288 -11.01 16.16 -3.61
CA ARG A 288 -12.48 16.33 -3.70
C ARG A 288 -13.10 15.44 -4.79
N ASP A 289 -12.43 15.30 -5.92
CA ASP A 289 -12.92 14.45 -7.01
C ASP A 289 -12.84 12.97 -6.62
N PHE A 290 -11.73 12.51 -6.04
CA PHE A 290 -11.62 11.14 -5.54
C PHE A 290 -12.57 10.86 -4.36
N ASN A 291 -12.80 11.83 -3.47
CA ASN A 291 -13.82 11.75 -2.41
C ASN A 291 -15.22 11.52 -3.00
N THR A 292 -15.55 12.21 -4.09
CA THR A 292 -16.83 12.06 -4.77
C THR A 292 -16.99 10.65 -5.31
N ILE A 293 -15.95 10.10 -5.95
CA ILE A 293 -15.96 8.71 -6.44
C ILE A 293 -16.16 7.73 -5.29
N ILE A 294 -15.41 7.86 -4.19
CA ILE A 294 -15.51 6.99 -3.02
C ILE A 294 -16.91 7.08 -2.36
N SER A 295 -17.51 8.26 -2.34
CA SER A 295 -18.85 8.46 -1.79
C SER A 295 -19.94 7.77 -2.61
N ILE A 296 -19.75 7.66 -3.93
CA ILE A 296 -20.70 7.03 -4.86
C ILE A 296 -20.42 5.53 -4.98
N ASN A 297 -19.15 5.14 -5.04
CA ASN A 297 -18.67 3.77 -5.13
C ASN A 297 -17.58 3.50 -4.06
N PRO A 298 -17.97 3.07 -2.85
CA PRO A 298 -17.03 2.77 -1.76
C PRO A 298 -16.10 1.59 -2.03
N ASN A 299 -16.32 0.81 -3.10
CA ASN A 299 -15.45 -0.30 -3.50
C ASN A 299 -14.49 0.09 -4.64
N GLU A 300 -14.38 1.38 -4.98
CA GLU A 300 -13.44 1.85 -6.00
C GLU A 300 -12.01 2.00 -5.43
N HIS A 301 -11.27 0.90 -5.44
CA HIS A 301 -9.90 0.88 -4.90
C HIS A 301 -8.95 1.89 -5.58
N LYS A 302 -9.13 2.19 -6.88
CA LYS A 302 -8.29 3.18 -7.59
C LYS A 302 -8.47 4.58 -7.00
N ALA A 303 -9.70 4.94 -6.61
CA ALA A 303 -9.98 6.23 -6.03
C ALA A 303 -9.31 6.39 -4.65
N TYR A 304 -9.29 5.33 -3.83
CA TYR A 304 -8.55 5.34 -2.58
C TYR A 304 -7.05 5.51 -2.80
N SER A 305 -6.43 4.75 -3.71
CA SER A 305 -4.99 4.87 -3.96
C SER A 305 -4.61 6.26 -4.48
N ASN A 306 -5.34 6.81 -5.45
CA ASN A 306 -5.04 8.14 -5.99
C ASN A 306 -5.35 9.27 -4.99
N ARG A 307 -6.38 9.12 -4.13
CA ARG A 307 -6.59 10.04 -3.02
C ARG A 307 -5.45 9.96 -2.00
N GLY A 308 -4.97 8.75 -1.70
CA GLY A 308 -3.82 8.52 -0.85
C GLY A 308 -2.54 9.22 -1.34
N LEU A 309 -2.29 9.20 -2.66
CA LEU A 309 -1.19 9.95 -3.29
C LEU A 309 -1.35 11.46 -3.10
N ALA A 310 -2.55 12.00 -3.38
CA ALA A 310 -2.83 13.42 -3.22
C ALA A 310 -2.72 13.87 -1.74
N LEU A 311 -3.19 13.05 -0.81
CA LEU A 311 -3.06 13.27 0.64
C LEU A 311 -1.60 13.26 1.09
N PHE A 312 -0.79 12.34 0.55
CA PHE A 312 0.64 12.30 0.83
C PHE A 312 1.35 13.55 0.31
N ALA A 313 1.00 14.05 -0.87
CA ALA A 313 1.58 15.27 -1.45
C ALA A 313 1.31 16.53 -0.60
N ILE A 314 0.18 16.59 0.12
CA ILE A 314 -0.11 17.67 1.09
C ILE A 314 0.34 17.34 2.52
N ASN A 315 1.18 16.33 2.70
CA ASN A 315 1.73 15.86 3.98
C ASN A 315 0.67 15.36 4.99
N ASN A 316 -0.51 14.93 4.52
CA ASN A 316 -1.53 14.28 5.34
C ASN A 316 -1.27 12.77 5.42
N ILE A 317 -0.18 12.42 6.11
CA ILE A 317 0.38 11.06 6.16
C ILE A 317 -0.62 10.04 6.72
N LYS A 318 -1.38 10.40 7.76
CA LYS A 318 -2.27 9.46 8.46
C LYS A 318 -3.40 8.99 7.55
N GLU A 319 -4.05 9.92 6.85
CA GLU A 319 -5.15 9.59 5.94
C GLU A 319 -4.63 8.89 4.68
N ALA A 320 -3.46 9.28 4.18
CA ALA A 320 -2.81 8.58 3.06
C ALA A 320 -2.59 7.08 3.36
N ILE A 321 -2.03 6.74 4.53
CA ILE A 321 -1.85 5.34 4.95
C ILE A 321 -3.19 4.60 5.03
N GLN A 322 -4.23 5.27 5.57
CA GLN A 322 -5.57 4.67 5.67
C GLN A 322 -6.14 4.37 4.29
N ASP A 323 -5.96 5.28 3.33
CA ASP A 323 -6.44 5.12 1.97
C ASP A 323 -5.74 4.01 1.21
N PHE A 324 -4.41 3.91 1.31
CA PHE A 324 -3.71 2.75 0.75
C PHE A 324 -4.15 1.45 1.42
N THR A 325 -4.41 1.47 2.74
CA THR A 325 -4.92 0.30 3.46
C THR A 325 -6.31 -0.11 3.00
N ASN A 326 -7.21 0.85 2.74
CA ASN A 326 -8.54 0.59 2.20
C ASN A 326 -8.46 0.06 0.77
N SER A 327 -7.59 0.63 -0.07
CA SER A 327 -7.37 0.12 -1.44
C SER A 327 -6.89 -1.35 -1.42
N ILE A 328 -5.93 -1.66 -0.55
CA ILE A 328 -5.41 -3.02 -0.36
C ILE A 328 -6.50 -3.97 0.15
N SER A 329 -7.36 -3.56 1.09
CA SER A 329 -8.41 -4.43 1.63
C SER A 329 -9.52 -4.73 0.63
N ILE A 330 -9.83 -3.80 -0.27
CA ILE A 330 -10.82 -3.98 -1.34
C ILE A 330 -10.30 -4.95 -2.40
N LEU A 331 -9.02 -4.84 -2.81
CA LEU A 331 -8.46 -5.63 -3.89
C LEU A 331 -7.06 -6.20 -3.56
N ILE A 332 -7.07 -7.22 -2.70
CA ILE A 332 -5.89 -7.80 -2.02
C ILE A 332 -4.77 -8.30 -2.98
N ASN A 333 -5.07 -8.57 -4.26
CA ASN A 333 -4.12 -9.21 -5.19
C ASN A 333 -3.79 -8.43 -6.48
N HIS A 334 -4.26 -7.19 -6.66
CA HIS A 334 -4.04 -6.46 -7.92
C HIS A 334 -3.34 -5.10 -7.76
N THR A 335 -3.02 -4.67 -6.53
CA THR A 335 -2.41 -3.35 -6.29
C THR A 335 -1.00 -3.43 -5.71
N ALA A 336 -0.05 -3.93 -6.51
CA ALA A 336 1.38 -3.83 -6.19
C ALA A 336 1.78 -2.39 -5.82
N LEU A 337 1.20 -1.41 -6.51
CA LEU A 337 1.47 0.01 -6.30
C LEU A 337 0.92 0.53 -4.96
N ALA A 338 -0.24 0.07 -4.49
CA ALA A 338 -0.76 0.51 -3.19
C ALA A 338 0.13 0.02 -2.03
N TYR A 339 0.63 -1.21 -2.11
CA TYR A 339 1.65 -1.70 -1.18
C TYR A 339 2.95 -0.89 -1.28
N TYR A 340 3.44 -0.63 -2.50
CA TYR A 340 4.65 0.18 -2.71
C TYR A 340 4.55 1.58 -2.08
N TYR A 341 3.47 2.32 -2.36
CA TYR A 341 3.30 3.67 -1.82
C TYR A 341 3.07 3.68 -0.31
N ARG A 342 2.33 2.71 0.25
CA ARG A 342 2.22 2.57 1.71
C ARG A 342 3.59 2.28 2.34
N GLY A 343 4.40 1.45 1.68
CA GLY A 343 5.78 1.16 2.06
C GLY A 343 6.65 2.41 2.09
N ILE A 344 6.59 3.27 1.06
CA ILE A 344 7.32 4.55 1.01
C ILE A 344 6.97 5.41 2.23
N ILE A 345 5.66 5.58 2.46
CA ILE A 345 5.18 6.42 3.55
C ILE A 345 5.61 5.84 4.90
N CYS A 346 5.49 4.53 5.10
CA CYS A 346 5.95 3.83 6.30
C CYS A 346 7.46 4.02 6.54
N ASN A 347 8.27 3.95 5.49
CA ASN A 347 9.71 4.17 5.60
C ASN A 347 10.03 5.63 5.97
N ALA A 348 9.34 6.60 5.38
CA ALA A 348 9.50 8.03 5.67
C ALA A 348 9.18 8.37 7.14
N ILE A 349 8.23 7.68 7.76
CA ILE A 349 7.92 7.83 9.21
C ILE A 349 8.73 6.91 10.13
N GLY A 350 9.78 6.26 9.61
CA GLY A 350 10.69 5.39 10.37
C GLY A 350 10.15 4.00 10.72
N LYS A 351 9.00 3.59 10.15
CA LYS A 351 8.44 2.24 10.30
C LYS A 351 9.03 1.29 9.26
N ASN A 352 10.35 1.15 9.28
CA ASN A 352 11.13 0.43 8.25
C ASN A 352 10.71 -1.04 8.11
N GLN A 353 10.37 -1.72 9.22
CA GLN A 353 9.92 -3.12 9.18
C GLN A 353 8.58 -3.28 8.44
N GLN A 354 7.62 -2.38 8.70
CA GLN A 354 6.34 -2.37 8.01
C GLN A 354 6.53 -2.05 6.51
N ALA A 355 7.46 -1.14 6.19
CA ALA A 355 7.81 -0.84 4.80
C ALA A 355 8.37 -2.09 4.07
N ILE A 356 9.26 -2.85 4.70
CA ILE A 356 9.82 -4.09 4.14
C ILE A 356 8.71 -5.11 3.84
N GLU A 357 7.74 -5.26 4.74
CA GLU A 357 6.59 -6.15 4.56
C GLU A 357 5.73 -5.72 3.36
N ASP A 358 5.44 -4.42 3.25
CA ASP A 358 4.66 -3.85 2.16
C ASP A 358 5.37 -4.02 0.80
N TYR A 359 6.66 -3.66 0.71
CA TYR A 359 7.44 -3.90 -0.52
C TYR A 359 7.52 -5.39 -0.88
N THR A 360 7.56 -6.27 0.12
CA THR A 360 7.55 -7.72 -0.11
C THR A 360 6.24 -8.18 -0.72
N GLN A 361 5.09 -7.61 -0.31
CA GLN A 361 3.81 -7.89 -0.96
C GLN A 361 3.75 -7.29 -2.37
N SER A 362 4.27 -6.07 -2.55
CA SER A 362 4.37 -5.45 -3.87
C SER A 362 5.13 -6.34 -4.87
N ILE A 363 6.29 -6.85 -4.45
CA ILE A 363 7.12 -7.78 -5.25
C ILE A 363 6.42 -9.11 -5.52
N LYS A 364 5.64 -9.64 -4.57
CA LYS A 364 4.88 -10.88 -4.79
C LYS A 364 3.80 -10.71 -5.86
N ILE A 365 3.18 -9.54 -5.92
CA ILE A 365 2.16 -9.22 -6.92
C ILE A 365 2.83 -8.92 -8.28
N ASN A 366 3.88 -8.09 -8.28
CA ASN A 366 4.65 -7.77 -9.48
C ASN A 366 6.16 -8.03 -9.26
N TYR A 367 6.62 -9.21 -9.69
CA TYR A 367 8.00 -9.64 -9.51
C TYR A 367 9.03 -8.88 -10.36
N ASN A 368 8.57 -8.14 -11.39
CA ASN A 368 9.40 -7.31 -12.27
C ASN A 368 9.36 -5.83 -11.88
N PHE A 369 8.85 -5.47 -10.71
CA PHE A 369 8.84 -4.08 -10.26
C PHE A 369 10.16 -3.72 -9.56
N ASP A 370 11.14 -3.24 -10.33
CA ASP A 370 12.49 -2.88 -9.86
C ASP A 370 12.48 -1.90 -8.69
N MET A 371 11.61 -0.88 -8.73
CA MET A 371 11.47 0.11 -7.66
C MET A 371 11.10 -0.52 -6.31
N SER A 372 10.29 -1.57 -6.29
CA SER A 372 9.96 -2.25 -5.02
C SER A 372 11.15 -3.00 -4.43
N TYR A 373 12.03 -3.55 -5.26
CA TYR A 373 13.29 -4.12 -4.78
C TYR A 373 14.23 -3.02 -4.29
N LEU A 374 14.38 -1.93 -5.05
CA LEU A 374 15.22 -0.79 -4.68
C LEU A 374 14.82 -0.24 -3.30
N GLU A 375 13.54 0.07 -3.11
CA GLU A 375 13.03 0.61 -1.86
C GLU A 375 13.06 -0.38 -0.70
N ARG A 376 12.83 -1.69 -0.96
CA ARG A 376 13.01 -2.70 0.08
C ARG A 376 14.47 -2.83 0.50
N GLY A 377 15.39 -2.75 -0.44
CA GLY A 377 16.82 -2.76 -0.17
C GLY A 377 17.25 -1.57 0.68
N ILE A 378 16.69 -0.40 0.41
CA ILE A 378 16.85 0.79 1.24
C ILE A 378 16.36 0.53 2.66
N ALA A 379 15.10 0.10 2.81
CA ALA A 379 14.51 -0.12 4.14
C ALA A 379 15.28 -1.18 4.95
N ARG A 380 15.77 -2.25 4.28
CA ARG A 380 16.67 -3.26 4.86
C ARG A 380 18.01 -2.68 5.30
N SER A 381 18.61 -1.82 4.48
CA SER A 381 19.84 -1.10 4.82
C SER A 381 19.65 -0.24 6.07
N SER A 382 18.51 0.44 6.22
CA SER A 382 18.16 1.25 7.39
C SER A 382 18.02 0.45 8.69
N ILE A 383 17.62 -0.82 8.62
CA ILE A 383 17.61 -1.75 9.78
C ILE A 383 18.91 -2.57 9.90
N ARG A 384 19.96 -2.19 9.17
CA ARG A 384 21.29 -2.84 9.14
C ARG A 384 21.28 -4.27 8.57
N ASP A 385 20.23 -4.69 7.87
CA ASP A 385 20.23 -5.91 7.05
C ASP A 385 20.95 -5.66 5.73
N ARG A 386 22.29 -5.61 5.80
CA ARG A 386 23.16 -5.27 4.68
C ARG A 386 23.14 -6.32 3.56
N GLN A 387 23.05 -7.60 3.91
CA GLN A 387 23.04 -8.67 2.91
C GLN A 387 21.69 -8.70 2.17
N GLY A 388 20.57 -8.61 2.89
CA GLY A 388 19.25 -8.52 2.26
C GLY A 388 19.11 -7.28 1.36
N ALA A 389 19.73 -6.15 1.75
CA ALA A 389 19.80 -4.96 0.89
C ALA A 389 20.58 -5.22 -0.40
N ILE A 390 21.76 -5.85 -0.33
CA ILE A 390 22.57 -6.20 -1.51
C ILE A 390 21.82 -7.12 -2.47
N ASP A 391 21.10 -8.10 -1.93
CA ASP A 391 20.32 -9.05 -2.72
C ASP A 391 19.18 -8.34 -3.47
N ASP A 392 18.49 -7.43 -2.79
CA ASP A 392 17.42 -6.61 -3.37
C ASP A 392 17.93 -5.66 -4.46
N TYR A 393 19.00 -4.90 -4.20
CA TYR A 393 19.60 -4.04 -5.23
C TYR A 393 20.09 -4.84 -6.44
N SER A 394 20.56 -6.08 -6.22
CA SER A 394 20.96 -6.95 -7.32
C SER A 394 19.78 -7.40 -8.18
N GLN A 395 18.61 -7.63 -7.59
CA GLN A 395 17.39 -7.87 -8.37
C GLN A 395 16.92 -6.61 -9.10
N ALA A 396 16.94 -5.45 -8.45
CA ALA A 396 16.61 -4.18 -9.09
C ALA A 396 17.49 -3.92 -10.33
N ILE A 397 18.81 -4.11 -10.21
CA ILE A 397 19.76 -3.98 -11.33
C ILE A 397 19.50 -5.02 -12.43
N LYS A 398 19.12 -6.24 -12.07
CA LYS A 398 18.82 -7.29 -13.06
C LYS A 398 17.59 -6.93 -13.90
N ILE A 399 16.58 -6.32 -13.28
CA ILE A 399 15.36 -5.88 -13.95
C ILE A 399 15.63 -4.58 -14.75
N ASN A 400 16.31 -3.61 -14.13
CA ASN A 400 16.66 -2.33 -14.72
C ASN A 400 18.17 -2.05 -14.63
N PRO A 401 18.95 -2.46 -15.65
CA PRO A 401 20.40 -2.27 -15.67
C PRO A 401 20.86 -0.81 -15.80
N LYS A 402 19.94 0.15 -15.98
CA LYS A 402 20.24 1.58 -16.08
C LYS A 402 19.93 2.34 -14.79
N CYS A 403 19.57 1.65 -13.71
CA CYS A 403 19.37 2.28 -12.40
C CYS A 403 20.73 2.55 -11.72
N ASP A 404 21.28 3.74 -11.90
CA ASP A 404 22.52 4.20 -11.26
C ASP A 404 22.45 4.12 -9.73
N THR A 405 21.30 4.49 -9.16
CA THR A 405 21.01 4.50 -7.72
C THR A 405 21.13 3.10 -7.12
N ALA A 406 20.63 2.06 -7.80
CA ALA A 406 20.75 0.68 -7.34
C ALA A 406 22.22 0.22 -7.30
N TYR A 407 23.02 0.57 -8.32
CA TYR A 407 24.46 0.31 -8.30
C TYR A 407 25.14 1.05 -7.14
N PHE A 408 24.88 2.33 -6.99
CA PHE A 408 25.46 3.14 -5.93
C PHE A 408 25.16 2.57 -4.54
N LEU A 409 23.89 2.32 -4.21
CA LEU A 409 23.46 1.81 -2.90
C LEU A 409 23.98 0.40 -2.62
N ARG A 410 24.09 -0.45 -3.65
CA ARG A 410 24.74 -1.76 -3.54
C ARG A 410 26.24 -1.61 -3.29
N GLY A 411 26.90 -0.68 -3.96
CA GLY A 411 28.31 -0.34 -3.74
C GLY A 411 28.58 0.13 -2.30
N VAL A 412 27.71 0.98 -1.76
CA VAL A 412 27.75 1.42 -0.36
C VAL A 412 27.67 0.23 0.59
N ASN A 413 26.72 -0.68 0.38
CA ASN A 413 26.57 -1.85 1.24
C ASN A 413 27.73 -2.85 1.09
N TYR A 414 28.26 -3.05 -0.12
CA TYR A 414 29.48 -3.84 -0.34
C TYR A 414 30.67 -3.26 0.43
N PHE A 415 30.84 -1.94 0.42
CA PHE A 415 31.89 -1.28 1.19
C PHE A 415 31.73 -1.52 2.70
N LYS A 416 30.50 -1.36 3.22
CA LYS A 416 30.18 -1.59 4.65
C LYS A 416 30.44 -3.03 5.12
N ILE A 417 30.40 -4.02 4.23
CA ILE A 417 30.75 -5.43 4.55
C ILE A 417 32.18 -5.81 4.15
N GLY A 418 33.03 -4.82 3.82
CA GLY A 418 34.44 -5.02 3.51
C GLY A 418 34.75 -5.46 2.07
N GLN A 419 33.75 -5.61 1.20
CA GLN A 419 33.91 -5.99 -0.21
C GLN A 419 34.26 -4.77 -1.08
N LYS A 420 35.39 -4.12 -0.76
CA LYS A 420 35.83 -2.85 -1.38
C LYS A 420 35.98 -2.91 -2.90
N THR A 421 36.45 -4.03 -3.46
CA THR A 421 36.60 -4.21 -4.91
C THR A 421 35.26 -4.20 -5.65
N LYS A 422 34.24 -4.86 -5.08
CA LYS A 422 32.88 -4.83 -5.62
C LYS A 422 32.26 -3.44 -5.49
N ALA A 423 32.49 -2.75 -4.38
CA ALA A 423 32.04 -1.38 -4.19
C ALA A 423 32.58 -0.44 -5.27
N ILE A 424 33.90 -0.48 -5.54
CA ILE A 424 34.52 0.33 -6.61
C ILE A 424 33.93 0.01 -7.99
N SER A 425 33.67 -1.27 -8.27
CA SER A 425 33.03 -1.70 -9.52
C SER A 425 31.63 -1.11 -9.66
N ASP A 426 30.80 -1.21 -8.62
CA ASP A 426 29.43 -0.70 -8.63
C ASP A 426 29.39 0.84 -8.73
N TYR A 427 30.24 1.56 -7.99
CA TYR A 427 30.35 3.01 -8.15
C TYR A 427 30.78 3.42 -9.55
N THR A 428 31.65 2.63 -10.19
CA THR A 428 32.05 2.88 -11.58
C THR A 428 30.89 2.67 -12.55
N GLN A 429 30.03 1.68 -12.32
CA GLN A 429 28.82 1.52 -13.13
C GLN A 429 27.83 2.67 -12.92
N ALA A 430 27.62 3.13 -11.68
CA ALA A 430 26.79 4.30 -11.40
C ALA A 430 27.30 5.55 -12.15
N ILE A 431 28.63 5.79 -12.15
CA ILE A 431 29.26 6.89 -12.91
C ILE A 431 29.09 6.73 -14.42
N ASN A 432 29.21 5.52 -14.95
CA ASN A 432 29.03 5.28 -16.40
C ASN A 432 27.59 5.57 -16.86
N ILE A 433 26.61 5.40 -15.96
CA ILE A 433 25.20 5.68 -16.25
C ILE A 433 24.91 7.18 -16.05
N ASN A 434 25.41 7.78 -14.97
CA ASN A 434 25.22 9.18 -14.62
C ASN A 434 26.53 9.76 -14.07
N ASP A 435 27.22 10.52 -14.91
CA ASP A 435 28.56 11.05 -14.65
C ASP A 435 28.56 12.41 -13.94
N LYS A 436 27.38 12.98 -13.68
CA LYS A 436 27.20 14.31 -13.08
C LYS A 436 26.91 14.27 -11.58
N ASN A 437 26.78 13.11 -10.97
CA ASN A 437 26.55 12.99 -9.53
C ASN A 437 27.89 12.93 -8.78
N GLU A 438 28.22 13.97 -8.00
CA GLU A 438 29.47 14.05 -7.24
C GLU A 438 29.64 12.94 -6.19
N GLU A 439 28.53 12.41 -5.66
CA GLU A 439 28.55 11.42 -4.58
C GLU A 439 29.17 10.10 -5.04
N TYR A 440 28.98 9.75 -6.31
CA TYR A 440 29.52 8.50 -6.85
C TYR A 440 31.05 8.56 -6.90
N TYR A 441 31.61 9.70 -7.30
CA TYR A 441 33.05 9.94 -7.26
C TYR A 441 33.57 10.01 -5.83
N LEU A 442 32.89 10.74 -4.94
CA LEU A 442 33.28 10.84 -3.53
C LEU A 442 33.41 9.46 -2.87
N ASN A 443 32.40 8.59 -3.06
CA ASN A 443 32.38 7.25 -2.48
C ASN A 443 33.37 6.30 -3.15
N ARG A 444 33.55 6.38 -4.49
CA ARG A 444 34.58 5.61 -5.19
C ARG A 444 35.99 6.02 -4.77
N GLY A 445 36.24 7.32 -4.63
CA GLY A 445 37.52 7.85 -4.16
C GLY A 445 37.84 7.36 -2.75
N TYR A 446 36.85 7.34 -1.86
CA TYR A 446 37.04 6.77 -0.53
C TYR A 446 37.33 5.27 -0.55
N ALA A 447 36.61 4.51 -1.37
CA ALA A 447 36.85 3.08 -1.53
C ALA A 447 38.23 2.77 -2.11
N ARG A 448 38.70 3.55 -3.09
CA ARG A 448 40.05 3.47 -3.67
C ARG A 448 41.13 3.79 -2.64
N TYR A 449 40.97 4.87 -1.87
CA TYR A 449 41.88 5.20 -0.79
C TYR A 449 41.97 4.08 0.26
N ALA A 450 40.83 3.50 0.65
CA ALA A 450 40.77 2.37 1.58
C ALA A 450 41.38 1.07 1.02
N MET A 451 41.60 0.99 -0.30
CA MET A 451 42.33 -0.08 -1.00
C MET A 451 43.82 0.25 -1.21
N GLY A 452 44.26 1.45 -0.82
CA GLY A 452 45.64 1.93 -1.00
C GLY A 452 45.88 2.70 -2.30
N ASP A 453 44.88 2.83 -3.19
CA ASP A 453 44.96 3.63 -4.42
C ASP A 453 44.76 5.12 -4.10
N LYS A 454 45.85 5.75 -3.66
CA LYS A 454 45.84 7.16 -3.24
C LYS A 454 45.69 8.08 -4.44
N GLU A 455 46.39 7.82 -5.54
CA GLU A 455 46.32 8.60 -6.77
C GLU A 455 44.90 8.59 -7.37
N GLY A 456 44.28 7.41 -7.51
CA GLY A 456 42.92 7.28 -8.00
C GLY A 456 41.89 7.95 -7.09
N SER A 457 42.11 7.94 -5.77
CA SER A 457 41.24 8.67 -4.83
C SER A 457 41.32 10.19 -5.01
N ILE A 458 42.52 10.75 -5.23
CA ILE A 458 42.69 12.19 -5.48
C ILE A 458 41.99 12.59 -6.79
N GLN A 459 42.08 11.75 -7.84
CA GLN A 459 41.39 11.99 -9.10
C GLN A 459 39.87 12.06 -8.90
N ASP A 460 39.29 11.07 -8.23
CA ASP A 460 37.85 11.02 -7.96
C ASP A 460 37.39 12.22 -7.11
N TYR A 461 38.10 12.57 -6.03
CA TYR A 461 37.74 13.76 -5.24
C TYR A 461 37.88 15.05 -6.05
N THR A 462 38.84 15.12 -6.98
CA THR A 462 38.99 16.29 -7.84
C THR A 462 37.83 16.42 -8.82
N TYR A 463 37.36 15.32 -9.39
CA TYR A 463 36.15 15.31 -10.21
C TYR A 463 34.91 15.70 -9.41
N ALA A 464 34.71 15.14 -8.21
CA ALA A 464 33.61 15.52 -7.33
C ALA A 464 33.57 17.03 -7.04
N ILE A 465 34.74 17.64 -6.79
CA ILE A 465 34.88 19.09 -6.57
C ILE A 465 34.59 19.89 -7.86
N SER A 466 34.94 19.37 -9.03
CA SER A 466 34.66 20.04 -10.30
C SER A 466 33.17 20.09 -10.64
N ILE A 467 32.41 19.10 -10.16
CA ILE A 467 30.95 19.06 -10.23
C ILE A 467 30.37 20.04 -9.19
N ASN A 468 30.76 19.88 -7.92
CA ASN A 468 30.29 20.72 -6.82
C ASN A 468 31.47 21.42 -6.11
N HIS A 469 31.64 22.70 -6.43
CA HIS A 469 32.74 23.53 -5.93
C HIS A 469 32.65 23.84 -4.42
N ASN A 470 31.50 23.62 -3.79
CA ASN A 470 31.28 23.84 -2.36
C ASN A 470 31.27 22.52 -1.55
N LEU A 471 31.74 21.42 -2.13
CA LEU A 471 31.77 20.11 -1.49
C LEU A 471 32.90 19.97 -0.47
N ALA A 472 32.72 20.57 0.71
CA ALA A 472 33.72 20.59 1.79
C ALA A 472 34.26 19.19 2.16
N VAL A 473 33.42 18.15 2.13
CA VAL A 473 33.86 16.77 2.39
C VAL A 473 34.92 16.31 1.39
N ALA A 474 34.76 16.59 0.11
CA ALA A 474 35.71 16.17 -0.92
C ALA A 474 37.04 16.87 -0.76
N PHE A 475 37.03 18.18 -0.46
CA PHE A 475 38.26 18.91 -0.11
C PHE A 475 38.93 18.31 1.13
N LYS A 476 38.19 18.03 2.21
CA LYS A 476 38.75 17.47 3.44
C LYS A 476 39.39 16.10 3.20
N LYS A 477 38.71 15.22 2.45
CA LYS A 477 39.23 13.89 2.10
C LYS A 477 40.45 13.99 1.17
N ARG A 478 40.40 14.82 0.12
CA ARG A 478 41.54 15.02 -0.79
C ARG A 478 42.76 15.62 -0.07
N GLY A 479 42.55 16.61 0.80
CA GLY A 479 43.61 17.22 1.61
C GLY A 479 44.27 16.21 2.56
N THR A 480 43.48 15.30 3.13
CA THR A 480 43.99 14.20 3.96
C THR A 480 44.86 13.24 3.15
N VAL A 481 44.42 12.84 1.96
CA VAL A 481 45.21 11.95 1.08
C VAL A 481 46.49 12.65 0.61
N ARG A 482 46.41 13.91 0.18
CA ARG A 482 47.57 14.72 -0.22
C ARG A 482 48.60 14.86 0.89
N TYR A 483 48.16 15.13 2.12
CA TYR A 483 49.03 15.15 3.30
C TYR A 483 49.76 13.82 3.48
N LYS A 484 49.04 12.69 3.39
CA LYS A 484 49.62 11.33 3.50
C LYS A 484 50.53 10.95 2.33
N MET A 485 50.47 11.68 1.22
CA MET A 485 51.40 11.55 0.09
C MET A 485 52.59 12.51 0.18
N GLY A 486 52.63 13.37 1.20
CA GLY A 486 53.68 14.39 1.36
C GLY A 486 53.43 15.69 0.58
N ASP A 487 52.31 15.81 -0.14
CA ASP A 487 51.88 17.07 -0.75
C ASP A 487 51.26 17.99 0.31
N ILE A 488 52.11 18.52 1.17
CA ILE A 488 51.70 19.38 2.29
C ILE A 488 51.09 20.70 1.79
N LYS A 489 51.59 21.24 0.66
CA LYS A 489 51.06 22.48 0.07
C LYS A 489 49.65 22.28 -0.47
N GLY A 490 49.40 21.21 -1.23
CA GLY A 490 48.06 20.88 -1.72
C GLY A 490 47.08 20.56 -0.59
N ALA A 491 47.54 19.92 0.49
CA ALA A 491 46.73 19.69 1.68
C ALA A 491 46.29 21.01 2.35
N ILE A 492 47.20 21.97 2.52
CA ILE A 492 46.86 23.31 3.07
C ILE A 492 45.83 24.02 2.19
N GLN A 493 45.98 23.96 0.87
CA GLN A 493 45.01 24.55 -0.06
C GLN A 493 43.62 23.95 0.14
N ASP A 494 43.52 22.61 0.17
CA ASP A 494 42.25 21.92 0.36
C ASP A 494 41.61 22.23 1.72
N TYR A 495 42.38 22.20 2.81
CA TYR A 495 41.87 22.56 4.14
C TYR A 495 41.45 24.03 4.23
N THR A 496 42.12 24.92 3.49
CA THR A 496 41.72 26.33 3.40
C THR A 496 40.38 26.48 2.70
N SER A 497 40.16 25.74 1.60
CA SER A 497 38.84 25.71 0.94
C SER A 497 37.74 25.21 1.89
N VAL A 498 38.01 24.16 2.67
CA VAL A 498 37.04 23.67 3.68
C VAL A 498 36.73 24.74 4.71
N ILE A 499 37.73 25.44 5.24
CA ILE A 499 37.53 26.52 6.23
C ILE A 499 36.74 27.69 5.64
N ASN A 500 36.96 28.02 4.36
CA ASN A 500 36.19 29.06 3.68
C ASN A 500 34.72 28.67 3.50
N ILE A 501 34.44 27.38 3.25
CA ILE A 501 33.07 26.85 3.10
C ILE A 501 32.40 26.69 4.47
N ASN A 502 33.12 26.13 5.45
CA ASN A 502 32.65 25.87 6.79
C ASN A 502 33.67 26.34 7.84
N PRO A 503 33.59 27.61 8.29
CA PRO A 503 34.51 28.18 9.27
C PRO A 503 34.39 27.59 10.68
N THR A 504 33.40 26.72 10.94
CA THR A 504 33.22 26.07 12.24
C THR A 504 33.74 24.63 12.30
N ASP A 505 34.40 24.14 11.24
CA ASP A 505 35.07 22.83 11.27
C ASP A 505 36.42 22.90 11.99
N GLY A 506 36.38 22.79 13.32
CA GLY A 506 37.58 22.78 14.16
C GLY A 506 38.58 21.66 13.80
N ARG A 507 38.15 20.52 13.25
CA ARG A 507 39.05 19.42 12.86
C ARG A 507 39.88 19.81 11.65
N THR A 508 39.31 20.58 10.73
CA THR A 508 40.03 21.07 9.56
C THR A 508 41.10 22.09 9.94
N TYR A 509 40.82 23.03 10.87
CA TYR A 509 41.87 23.90 11.45
C TYR A 509 42.97 23.08 12.10
N PHE A 510 42.62 22.08 12.90
CA PHE A 510 43.59 21.17 13.52
C PHE A 510 44.47 20.46 12.47
N ASN A 511 43.88 19.92 11.40
CA ASN A 511 44.63 19.26 10.33
C ASN A 511 45.54 20.22 9.56
N ARG A 512 45.10 21.47 9.30
CA ARG A 512 45.91 22.49 8.64
C ARG A 512 47.06 22.98 9.52
N SER A 513 46.86 23.05 10.84
CA SER A 513 47.91 23.39 11.81
C SER A 513 49.10 22.42 11.74
N PHE A 514 48.85 21.11 11.61
CA PHE A 514 49.92 20.13 11.41
C PHE A 514 50.67 20.34 10.09
N CYS A 515 49.96 20.71 9.03
CA CYS A 515 50.59 20.98 7.74
C CYS A 515 51.53 22.18 7.85
N TYR A 516 51.11 23.25 8.51
CA TYR A 516 51.96 24.41 8.79
C TYR A 516 53.16 24.05 9.65
N TYR A 517 52.98 23.24 10.69
CA TYR A 517 54.08 22.74 11.51
C TYR A 517 55.11 21.96 10.68
N LYS A 518 54.66 21.03 9.83
CA LYS A 518 55.53 20.25 8.93
C LYS A 518 56.27 21.12 7.91
N MET A 519 55.71 22.27 7.53
CA MET A 519 56.38 23.26 6.68
C MET A 519 57.31 24.22 7.45
N GLY A 520 57.41 24.09 8.78
CA GLY A 520 58.17 25.00 9.64
C GLY A 520 57.48 26.34 9.91
N ASN A 521 56.24 26.53 9.46
CA ASN A 521 55.44 27.71 9.79
C ASN A 521 54.80 27.56 11.17
N ILE A 522 55.62 27.68 12.22
CA ILE A 522 55.18 27.52 13.61
C ILE A 522 54.10 28.55 13.99
N LYS A 523 54.22 29.79 13.48
CA LYS A 523 53.24 30.85 13.76
C LYS A 523 51.86 30.48 13.23
N GLY A 524 51.76 30.11 11.95
CA GLY A 524 50.49 29.69 11.35
C GLY A 524 49.92 28.42 11.99
N ALA A 525 50.79 27.50 12.42
CA ALA A 525 50.36 26.30 13.15
C ALA A 525 49.71 26.65 14.51
N ILE A 526 50.29 27.57 15.27
CA ILE A 526 49.71 28.03 16.55
C ILE A 526 48.38 28.76 16.33
N GLU A 527 48.29 29.62 15.31
CA GLU A 527 47.07 30.34 14.96
C GLU A 527 45.91 29.37 14.66
N ASP A 528 46.11 28.43 13.73
CA ASP A 528 45.09 27.43 13.38
C ASP A 528 44.76 26.50 14.56
N TYR A 529 45.75 26.11 15.37
CA TYR A 529 45.52 25.29 16.55
C TYR A 529 44.62 25.99 17.57
N ASN A 530 44.84 27.29 17.82
CA ASN A 530 44.00 28.06 18.74
C ASN A 530 42.56 28.23 18.23
N GLU A 531 42.38 28.47 16.93
CA GLU A 531 41.04 28.51 16.34
C GLU A 531 40.35 27.13 16.43
N ALA A 532 41.07 26.03 16.20
CA ALA A 532 40.53 24.68 16.38
C ALA A 532 39.98 24.46 17.81
N LEU A 533 40.70 24.92 18.84
CA LEU A 533 40.29 24.82 20.25
C LEU A 533 39.09 25.70 20.57
N LYS A 534 39.03 26.90 20.00
CA LYS A 534 37.94 27.86 20.20
C LYS A 534 36.63 27.34 19.62
N VAL A 535 36.72 26.69 18.46
CA VAL A 535 35.56 26.22 17.69
C VAL A 535 35.12 24.82 18.10
N SER A 536 36.01 23.98 18.64
CA SER A 536 35.68 22.60 19.04
C SER A 536 36.16 22.23 20.44
N TYR A 537 35.19 22.14 21.37
CA TYR A 537 35.41 21.69 22.73
C TYR A 537 35.88 20.22 22.82
N LYS A 538 35.38 19.33 21.94
CA LYS A 538 35.81 17.90 21.89
C LYS A 538 37.29 17.80 21.49
N LEU A 539 37.73 18.57 20.50
CA LEU A 539 39.14 18.60 20.09
C LEU A 539 40.06 19.13 21.19
N ALA A 540 39.60 20.12 21.96
CA ALA A 540 40.37 20.69 23.06
C ALA A 540 40.76 19.68 24.15
N ASN A 541 39.97 18.62 24.31
CA ASN A 541 40.22 17.57 25.29
C ASN A 541 40.83 16.29 24.68
N SER A 542 41.16 16.28 23.39
CA SER A 542 41.73 15.11 22.73
C SER A 542 43.22 14.93 23.04
N ARG A 543 43.66 13.68 23.19
CA ARG A 543 45.07 13.33 23.45
C ARG A 543 46.01 13.81 22.34
N GLN A 544 45.54 13.81 21.09
CA GLN A 544 46.29 14.31 19.94
C GLN A 544 46.51 15.82 20.03
N SER A 545 45.47 16.57 20.44
CA SER A 545 45.55 18.01 20.63
C SER A 545 46.55 18.39 21.73
N GLN A 546 46.55 17.65 22.86
CA GLN A 546 47.52 17.84 23.93
C GLN A 546 48.98 17.62 23.47
N LYS A 547 49.23 16.56 22.68
CA LYS A 547 50.57 16.30 22.11
C LYS A 547 51.00 17.39 21.13
N LEU A 548 50.09 17.85 20.26
CA LEU A 548 50.41 18.93 19.33
C LEU A 548 50.69 20.25 20.07
N LYS A 549 49.95 20.55 21.14
CA LYS A 549 50.23 21.67 22.03
C LYS A 549 51.67 21.59 22.55
N GLU A 550 52.07 20.46 23.13
CA GLU A 550 53.43 20.28 23.62
C GLU A 550 54.44 20.56 22.50
N LEU A 551 54.30 19.94 21.33
CA LEU A 551 55.19 20.17 20.17
C LEU A 551 55.27 21.63 19.71
N LEU A 552 54.14 22.33 19.61
CA LEU A 552 54.09 23.72 19.12
C LEU A 552 54.73 24.70 20.09
N TYR A 553 54.58 24.46 21.40
CA TYR A 553 55.03 25.38 22.45
C TYR A 553 56.39 25.01 23.05
N THR A 554 56.87 23.77 22.93
CA THR A 554 58.19 23.34 23.44
C THR A 554 59.27 23.17 22.35
N GLN A 555 58.90 23.15 21.07
CA GLN A 555 59.80 22.91 19.93
C GLN A 555 60.60 21.58 19.99
N ASP A 556 60.16 20.61 20.80
CA ASP A 556 60.87 19.33 20.93
C ASP A 556 60.62 18.42 19.70
N SER A 557 61.65 18.29 18.87
CA SER A 557 61.62 17.55 17.59
C SER A 557 61.53 16.02 17.71
N LYS A 558 61.57 15.47 18.93
CA LYS A 558 61.60 14.01 19.18
C LYS A 558 60.23 13.33 19.32
N LEU A 559 59.12 14.07 19.29
CA LEU A 559 57.78 13.46 19.36
C LEU A 559 57.31 12.97 17.99
N GLU A 560 57.43 11.66 17.77
CA GLU A 560 56.80 10.98 16.64
C GLU A 560 55.28 10.95 16.85
N LEU A 561 54.57 11.74 16.05
CA LEU A 561 53.10 11.77 16.04
C LEU A 561 52.59 10.56 15.27
N LEU A 562 52.07 9.58 16.02
CA LEU A 562 51.13 8.60 15.50
C LEU A 562 49.84 9.36 15.16
N ILE A 563 49.64 9.68 13.88
CA ILE A 563 48.29 9.73 13.32
C ILE A 563 47.80 8.29 13.40
N ASN A 564 47.22 7.91 14.53
CA ASN A 564 46.54 6.63 14.58
C ASN A 564 45.29 6.76 13.73
N ASP A 565 45.23 5.94 12.69
CA ASP A 565 44.16 5.77 11.70
C ASP A 565 42.78 5.39 12.28
N ASN A 566 42.60 5.43 13.62
CA ASN A 566 41.47 4.83 14.32
C ASN A 566 40.62 5.83 15.12
N ASP A 567 40.68 7.13 14.83
CA ASP A 567 39.73 8.05 15.49
C ASP A 567 38.32 7.76 14.97
N GLU A 568 37.51 7.25 15.89
CA GLU A 568 36.10 6.81 15.85
C GLU A 568 35.09 7.79 15.21
N ASP A 569 35.55 8.92 14.66
CA ASP A 569 34.73 9.93 14.00
C ASP A 569 34.67 9.75 12.46
N GLU A 570 35.45 8.80 11.88
CA GLU A 570 35.25 8.38 10.47
C GLU A 570 33.91 7.65 10.27
N ASP A 571 33.39 6.99 11.30
CA ASP A 571 32.12 6.26 11.25
C ASP A 571 30.89 7.19 11.35
N GLU A 572 30.94 8.27 12.14
CA GLU A 572 29.85 9.24 12.26
C GLU A 572 29.58 10.00 10.96
N PHE A 573 30.64 10.34 10.22
CA PHE A 573 30.51 11.08 8.95
C PHE A 573 30.07 10.15 7.79
N ASN A 574 30.43 8.87 7.85
CA ASN A 574 29.97 7.84 6.92
C ASN A 574 28.47 7.59 7.08
N ASP A 575 27.94 7.52 8.31
CA ASP A 575 26.50 7.42 8.51
C ASP A 575 25.78 8.71 8.11
N PHE A 576 26.36 9.90 8.30
CA PHE A 576 25.73 11.16 7.87
C PHE A 576 25.52 11.25 6.35
N TYR A 577 26.53 10.96 5.52
CA TYR A 577 26.37 11.04 4.05
C TYR A 577 25.68 9.80 3.45
N ILE A 578 25.81 8.62 4.05
CA ILE A 578 25.08 7.42 3.57
C ILE A 578 23.59 7.50 3.94
N ASN A 579 23.25 8.07 5.10
CA ASN A 579 21.86 8.34 5.45
C ASN A 579 21.33 9.60 4.72
N ASN A 580 22.17 10.58 4.38
CA ASN A 580 21.77 11.74 3.56
C ASN A 580 21.63 11.43 2.08
N ALA A 581 22.39 10.50 1.49
CA ALA A 581 22.15 10.06 0.11
C ALA A 581 20.73 9.50 -0.04
N TYR A 582 20.19 8.94 1.06
CA TYR A 582 18.78 8.56 1.15
C TYR A 582 17.84 9.76 1.37
N SER A 583 18.24 10.75 2.18
CA SER A 583 17.48 12.01 2.34
C SER A 583 17.39 12.81 1.03
N GLU A 584 18.47 12.92 0.26
CA GLU A 584 18.48 13.58 -1.05
C GLU A 584 17.70 12.79 -2.10
N TYR A 585 17.66 11.46 -1.99
CA TYR A 585 16.74 10.62 -2.77
C TYR A 585 15.26 10.87 -2.38
N GLN A 586 14.96 11.10 -1.10
CA GLN A 586 13.60 11.48 -0.66
C GLN A 586 13.22 12.92 -1.06
N ASP A 587 14.19 13.85 -1.08
CA ASP A 587 14.00 15.24 -1.51
C ASP A 587 13.85 15.36 -3.03
N ARG A 588 14.48 14.45 -3.79
CA ARG A 588 14.16 14.16 -5.18
C ARG A 588 12.90 13.30 -5.22
N GLN A 589 11.75 13.87 -4.83
CA GLN A 589 10.47 13.16 -4.94
C GLN A 589 10.36 12.56 -6.34
N PRO A 590 10.28 11.22 -6.47
CA PRO A 590 9.87 10.61 -7.72
C PRO A 590 8.57 11.28 -8.14
N ASP A 591 8.45 11.63 -9.41
CA ASP A 591 7.15 12.02 -9.97
C ASP A 591 6.25 10.80 -9.79
N TYR A 592 5.44 10.81 -8.74
CA TYR A 592 4.65 9.67 -8.31
C TYR A 592 3.45 9.56 -9.26
N GLY A 593 3.71 9.02 -10.45
CA GLY A 593 2.70 8.86 -11.50
C GLY A 593 1.41 8.24 -10.95
N TYR A 594 0.29 8.74 -11.46
CA TYR A 594 -1.06 8.29 -11.14
C TYR A 594 -1.32 6.84 -11.59
N LEU A 595 -2.35 6.23 -11.02
CA LEU A 595 -2.68 4.82 -11.23
C LEU A 595 -3.85 4.67 -12.22
N GLU A 596 -3.59 4.79 -13.52
CA GLU A 596 -4.62 4.74 -14.55
C GLU A 596 -5.06 3.31 -14.94
N ASP A 597 -4.11 2.43 -15.27
CA ASP A 597 -4.42 1.13 -15.86
C ASP A 597 -3.89 -0.02 -15.00
N LEU A 598 -4.82 -0.68 -14.29
CA LEU A 598 -4.60 -1.91 -13.52
C LEU A 598 -5.28 -3.13 -14.15
N ASP A 599 -5.81 -3.00 -15.37
CA ASP A 599 -6.33 -4.13 -16.12
C ASP A 599 -5.23 -4.63 -17.07
N ASN A 600 -4.71 -5.81 -16.75
CA ASN A 600 -3.83 -6.67 -17.55
C ASN A 600 -3.72 -6.27 -19.03
N ASP A 601 -2.61 -5.62 -19.38
CA ASP A 601 -1.74 -5.96 -20.54
C ASP A 601 -0.74 -4.84 -20.89
N ASP A 602 -0.83 -3.64 -20.31
CA ASP A 602 0.06 -2.50 -20.62
C ASP A 602 1.08 -2.15 -19.52
N TYR A 603 1.72 -3.15 -18.90
CA TYR A 603 2.87 -2.93 -18.01
C TYR A 603 4.15 -2.46 -18.74
N TYR A 604 4.06 -2.09 -20.03
CA TYR A 604 5.21 -1.75 -20.87
C TYR A 604 5.47 -0.25 -21.10
N TYR A 605 4.62 0.67 -20.62
CA TYR A 605 4.74 2.09 -20.99
C TYR A 605 4.36 3.09 -19.90
N TYR A 606 4.91 3.01 -18.70
CA TYR A 606 4.90 4.18 -17.79
C TYR A 606 6.13 4.19 -16.88
N PHE A 607 7.31 4.50 -17.44
CA PHE A 607 8.46 5.08 -16.73
C PHE A 607 9.38 5.77 -17.75
N GLN A 608 8.90 6.87 -18.35
CA GLN A 608 9.76 7.92 -18.90
C GLN A 608 9.63 9.13 -17.98
N GLY A 609 10.43 9.13 -16.91
CA GLY A 609 10.39 10.19 -15.89
C GLY A 609 11.55 10.12 -14.90
N CYS A 610 12.73 9.69 -15.36
CA CYS A 610 13.99 9.90 -14.65
C CYS A 610 15.04 10.28 -15.70
N GLY A 611 14.88 11.48 -16.25
CA GLY A 611 15.77 12.07 -17.24
C GLY A 611 15.44 13.54 -17.38
N GLU A 612 16.39 14.37 -16.95
CA GLU A 612 16.40 15.84 -16.99
C GLU A 612 15.53 16.54 -15.92
N PHE A 613 16.16 16.85 -14.77
CA PHE A 613 16.48 18.23 -14.40
C PHE A 613 17.71 18.27 -13.48
#